data_AF-A0A822EG03-F1
#
_entry.id   AF-A0A822EG03-F1
#
_cell.length_a   1.000
_cell.length_b   1.000
_cell.length_c   1.000
_cell.angle_alpha   90.00
_cell.angle_beta   90.00
_cell.angle_gamma   90.00
#
_symmetry.space_group_name_H-M   'P 1'
#
loop_
_entity.id
_entity.type
_entity.pdbx_description
1 polymer ?
#
loop_
_entity_poly.entity_id
_entity_poly.type
_entity_poly.pdbx_seq_one_letter_code
_entity_poly.pdbx_strand_id
1 'polypeptide(L)'
;MTNIVDDDTQSIVVGSGNDRIAIHLKQGATTQSQSLLLTSILIEMGDIEIQIRRSTKTTDEYKKENMLSTSGQTPSITFQNGDYEKKNKVEEKPTKNQDYWDYSLSYGPHMWGRIFPQIQCKKFQSPIRIYTEQCEYEPELFQHPFIFDVDENCCQTLENTGHSFQVTGKGYSHITGGPVIDEYQFLQFHMHWRTNDLEGAEHVIDGVRLPGELHIVTWNTSRYKTPQAAASSEQFDGLMVF
;
A
#
# COMPACT_ATOMS: atom_id res chain seq x y z
N MET A 1 6.00 -30.65 -24.46
CA MET A 1 5.64 -29.28 -24.07
C MET A 1 6.37 -29.00 -22.77
N THR A 2 7.41 -28.20 -22.84
CA THR A 2 8.19 -27.76 -21.68
C THR A 2 7.37 -26.68 -20.99
N ASN A 3 6.87 -26.95 -19.79
CA ASN A 3 6.29 -25.92 -18.94
C ASN A 3 7.46 -25.04 -18.51
N ILE A 4 7.51 -23.81 -19.03
CA ILE A 4 8.35 -22.75 -18.47
C ILE A 4 7.70 -22.41 -17.14
N VAL A 5 8.31 -22.86 -16.04
CA VAL A 5 7.98 -22.37 -14.71
C VAL A 5 8.46 -20.93 -14.70
N ASP A 6 7.51 -20.01 -14.57
CA ASP A 6 7.76 -18.58 -14.50
C ASP A 6 8.28 -18.26 -13.08
N ASP A 7 9.59 -18.37 -12.90
CA ASP A 7 10.31 -18.27 -11.61
C ASP A 7 10.28 -16.85 -10.99
N ASP A 8 9.61 -15.89 -11.64
CA ASP A 8 9.64 -14.47 -11.25
C ASP A 8 8.41 -14.01 -10.43
N THR A 9 7.64 -14.95 -9.85
CA THR A 9 6.48 -14.63 -9.01
C THR A 9 6.82 -14.70 -7.51
N GLN A 10 6.74 -13.57 -6.84
CA GLN A 10 6.94 -13.42 -5.39
C GLN A 10 5.59 -13.25 -4.69
N SER A 11 5.32 -13.98 -3.59
CA SER A 11 4.00 -13.94 -2.93
C SER A 11 4.08 -13.75 -1.41
N ILE A 12 3.21 -12.90 -0.86
CA ILE A 12 2.98 -12.77 0.59
C ILE A 12 1.50 -12.98 0.93
N VAL A 13 1.24 -13.44 2.15
CA VAL A 13 -0.10 -13.37 2.75
C VAL A 13 -0.10 -12.38 3.90
N VAL A 14 -1.03 -11.43 3.84
CA VAL A 14 -1.24 -10.44 4.89
C VAL A 14 -2.64 -10.58 5.48
N GLY A 15 -2.73 -10.55 6.81
CA GLY A 15 -4.00 -10.65 7.54
C GLY A 15 -3.96 -11.54 8.78
N SER A 16 -5.14 -11.72 9.39
CA SER A 16 -5.34 -12.36 10.69
C SER A 16 -6.51 -13.32 10.68
N GLY A 17 -6.41 -14.43 11.44
CA GLY A 17 -7.55 -15.35 11.57
C GLY A 17 -7.99 -15.91 10.21
N ASN A 18 -9.25 -15.68 9.84
CA ASN A 18 -9.84 -16.08 8.55
C ASN A 18 -9.76 -14.97 7.48
N ASP A 19 -9.24 -13.79 7.83
CA ASP A 19 -9.21 -12.61 6.98
C ASP A 19 -7.81 -12.42 6.44
N ARG A 20 -7.54 -13.05 5.29
CA ARG A 20 -6.23 -13.09 4.66
C ARG A 20 -6.34 -12.71 3.19
N ILE A 21 -5.38 -11.92 2.75
CA ILE A 21 -5.19 -11.59 1.35
C ILE A 21 -3.84 -12.13 0.93
N ALA A 22 -3.82 -12.87 -0.19
CA ALA A 22 -2.60 -13.24 -0.89
C ALA A 22 -2.29 -12.16 -1.92
N ILE A 23 -1.04 -11.73 -1.94
CA ILE A 23 -0.53 -10.74 -2.88
C ILE A 23 0.58 -11.43 -3.66
N HIS A 24 0.39 -11.51 -4.96
CA HIS A 24 1.36 -12.02 -5.90
C HIS A 24 1.95 -10.83 -6.65
N LEU A 25 3.28 -10.70 -6.63
CA LEU A 25 4.04 -9.77 -7.43
C LEU A 25 4.77 -10.56 -8.50
N LYS A 26 4.55 -10.25 -9.76
CA LYS A 26 5.26 -10.84 -10.88
C LYS A 26 6.00 -9.75 -11.63
N GLN A 27 7.28 -9.99 -11.94
CA GLN A 27 8.11 -9.05 -12.68
C GLN A 27 8.56 -9.69 -14.01
N GLY A 28 8.15 -9.13 -15.15
CA GLY A 28 8.60 -9.58 -16.48
C GLY A 28 7.57 -9.41 -17.59
N ALA A 29 8.02 -9.51 -18.85
CA ALA A 29 7.23 -9.24 -20.06
C ALA A 29 5.88 -9.99 -20.06
N THR A 30 4.79 -9.23 -20.02
CA THR A 30 3.42 -9.72 -20.00
C THR A 30 3.09 -10.44 -21.32
N THR A 31 3.03 -11.77 -21.29
CA THR A 31 2.34 -12.53 -22.35
C THR A 31 0.90 -12.80 -21.88
N GLN A 32 -0.03 -12.08 -22.51
CA GLN A 32 -1.50 -12.17 -22.42
C GLN A 32 -2.06 -12.93 -21.20
N SER A 33 -2.52 -12.16 -20.20
CA SER A 33 -3.35 -12.63 -19.11
C SER A 33 -4.63 -13.30 -19.62
N GLN A 34 -4.72 -14.62 -19.46
CA GLN A 34 -5.99 -15.32 -19.34
C GLN A 34 -6.19 -15.72 -17.88
N SER A 35 -6.99 -14.95 -17.14
CA SER A 35 -7.89 -15.45 -16.10
C SER A 35 -8.59 -14.28 -15.40
N LEU A 36 -9.76 -13.90 -15.90
CA LEU A 36 -10.75 -13.12 -15.13
C LEU A 36 -11.37 -14.03 -14.06
N LEU A 37 -10.67 -14.23 -12.94
CA LEU A 37 -11.33 -14.64 -11.71
C LEU A 37 -11.88 -13.37 -11.06
N LEU A 38 -13.21 -13.32 -10.89
CA LEU A 38 -13.98 -12.21 -10.28
C LEU A 38 -13.60 -11.89 -8.80
N THR A 39 -12.52 -12.46 -8.29
CA THR A 39 -12.12 -12.41 -6.87
C THR A 39 -10.71 -11.85 -6.65
N SER A 40 -10.08 -11.28 -7.68
CA SER A 40 -8.76 -10.67 -7.56
C SER A 40 -8.72 -9.23 -8.09
N ILE A 41 -8.03 -8.36 -7.36
CA ILE A 41 -7.62 -7.05 -7.87
C ILE A 41 -6.30 -7.26 -8.60
N LEU A 42 -6.26 -6.82 -9.86
CA LEU A 42 -5.04 -6.78 -10.67
C LEU A 42 -4.57 -5.33 -10.76
N ILE A 43 -3.32 -5.08 -10.38
CA ILE A 43 -2.68 -3.78 -10.56
C ILE A 43 -1.49 -4.00 -11.49
N GLU A 44 -1.51 -3.35 -12.64
CA GLU A 44 -0.42 -3.40 -13.62
C GLU A 44 0.37 -2.08 -13.53
N MET A 45 1.68 -2.16 -13.31
CA MET A 45 2.60 -1.02 -13.28
C MET A 45 3.79 -1.32 -14.20
N GLY A 46 3.62 -1.09 -15.50
CA GLY A 46 4.60 -1.52 -16.51
C GLY A 46 4.65 -3.05 -16.60
N ASP A 47 5.84 -3.64 -16.50
CA ASP A 47 6.07 -5.09 -16.46
C ASP A 47 5.81 -5.74 -15.08
N ILE A 48 5.28 -4.98 -14.12
CA ILE A 48 4.90 -5.49 -12.80
C ILE A 48 3.40 -5.78 -12.78
N GLU A 49 3.05 -7.03 -12.52
CA GLU A 49 1.67 -7.46 -12.24
C GLU A 49 1.52 -7.76 -10.75
N ILE A 50 0.62 -7.04 -10.09
CA ILE A 50 0.21 -7.29 -8.71
C ILE A 50 -1.17 -7.93 -8.74
N GLN A 51 -1.25 -9.18 -8.28
CA GLN A 51 -2.53 -9.85 -8.11
C GLN A 51 -2.85 -10.03 -6.63
N ILE A 52 -3.89 -9.35 -6.19
CA ILE A 52 -4.39 -9.37 -4.81
C ILE A 52 -5.63 -10.24 -4.77
N ARG A 53 -5.64 -11.30 -3.97
CA ARG A 53 -6.74 -12.28 -3.90
C ARG A 53 -7.10 -12.60 -2.46
N ARG A 54 -8.36 -12.87 -2.17
CA ARG A 54 -8.72 -13.47 -0.87
C ARG A 54 -8.06 -14.85 -0.76
N SER A 55 -7.32 -15.09 0.31
CA SER A 55 -6.62 -16.35 0.53
C SER A 55 -7.46 -17.31 1.38
N THR A 56 -7.59 -18.55 0.93
CA THR A 56 -8.08 -19.66 1.76
C THR A 56 -6.95 -20.38 2.50
N LYS A 57 -5.69 -20.11 2.14
CA LYS A 57 -4.51 -20.71 2.78
C LYS A 57 -4.07 -19.88 3.98
N THR A 58 -3.51 -20.56 4.95
CA THR A 58 -2.83 -20.01 6.11
C THR A 58 -1.44 -19.47 5.75
N THR A 59 -0.89 -18.64 6.64
CA THR A 59 0.44 -18.03 6.51
C THR A 59 1.53 -19.11 6.51
N ASP A 60 1.38 -20.14 7.34
CA ASP A 60 2.32 -21.27 7.41
C ASP A 60 2.29 -22.15 6.16
N GLU A 61 1.13 -22.30 5.51
CA GLU A 61 1.02 -23.00 4.22
C GLU A 61 1.78 -22.24 3.13
N TYR A 62 1.69 -20.92 3.07
CA TYR A 62 2.47 -20.11 2.12
C TYR A 62 3.97 -20.10 2.41
N LYS A 63 4.37 -20.02 3.69
CA LYS A 63 5.79 -20.12 4.07
C LYS A 63 6.42 -21.43 3.59
N LYS A 64 5.68 -22.55 3.67
CA LYS A 64 6.17 -23.86 3.19
C LYS A 64 6.34 -23.92 1.68
N GLU A 65 5.44 -23.29 0.92
CA GLU A 65 5.52 -23.25 -0.55
C GLU A 65 6.70 -22.39 -1.03
N ASN A 66 6.91 -21.21 -0.44
CA ASN A 66 8.01 -20.31 -0.84
C ASN A 66 9.41 -20.81 -0.43
N MET A 67 9.53 -21.77 0.49
CA MET A 67 10.83 -22.40 0.83
C MET A 67 11.28 -23.46 -0.20
N LEU A 68 10.47 -23.77 -1.22
CA LEU A 68 10.78 -24.75 -2.26
C LEU A 68 11.26 -24.13 -3.59
N SER A 69 11.22 -22.80 -3.74
CA SER A 69 11.64 -22.09 -4.95
C SER A 69 12.91 -21.25 -4.73
N THR A 70 14.08 -21.84 -4.87
CA THR A 70 15.35 -21.08 -4.98
C THR A 70 16.31 -21.74 -5.96
N SER A 71 16.18 -21.43 -7.26
CA SER A 71 17.31 -21.54 -8.20
C SER A 71 17.15 -20.64 -9.42
N GLY A 72 17.24 -19.33 -9.23
CA GLY A 72 17.31 -18.35 -10.31
C GLY A 72 17.75 -17.00 -9.80
N GLN A 73 18.68 -16.32 -10.50
CA GLN A 73 19.05 -14.93 -10.22
C GLN A 73 17.92 -14.00 -10.72
N THR A 74 16.85 -13.91 -9.94
CA THR A 74 15.74 -12.96 -10.15
C THR A 74 15.98 -11.71 -9.29
N PRO A 75 15.57 -10.49 -9.71
CA PRO A 75 15.49 -9.33 -8.83
C PRO A 75 14.81 -9.69 -7.50
N SER A 76 15.59 -9.65 -6.41
CA SER A 76 15.14 -10.10 -5.10
C SER A 76 14.37 -9.00 -4.38
N ILE A 77 13.04 -9.02 -4.44
CA ILE A 77 12.22 -8.30 -3.46
C ILE A 77 12.46 -8.96 -2.09
N THR A 78 12.89 -8.17 -1.11
CA THR A 78 13.16 -8.68 0.23
C THR A 78 11.86 -8.70 1.03
N PHE A 79 11.52 -9.84 1.62
CA PHE A 79 10.41 -9.99 2.54
C PHE A 79 10.86 -9.72 3.97
N GLN A 80 10.26 -8.72 4.62
CA GLN A 80 10.29 -8.60 6.08
C GLN A 80 8.93 -8.98 6.64
N ASN A 81 8.88 -10.10 7.36
CA ASN A 81 7.70 -10.46 8.14
C ASN A 81 7.69 -9.61 9.41
N GLY A 82 6.76 -8.67 9.52
CA GLY A 82 6.31 -8.19 10.82
C GLY A 82 5.69 -9.35 11.61
N ASP A 83 6.08 -9.49 12.88
CA ASP A 83 5.61 -10.53 13.80
C ASP A 83 4.10 -10.42 14.06
N TYR A 84 3.26 -10.91 13.13
CA TYR A 84 1.81 -10.98 13.34
C TYR A 84 1.43 -12.14 14.28
N GLU A 85 2.19 -13.24 14.26
CA GLU A 85 1.87 -14.48 14.98
C GLU A 85 2.16 -14.44 16.50
N LYS A 86 2.85 -13.40 17.02
CA LYS A 86 3.14 -13.31 18.47
C LYS A 86 2.05 -12.65 19.32
N LYS A 87 1.06 -11.97 18.72
CA LYS A 87 0.07 -11.20 19.50
C LYS A 87 -1.08 -12.01 20.16
N ASN A 88 -1.07 -13.35 20.05
CA ASN A 88 -2.05 -14.22 20.74
C ASN A 88 -1.53 -14.89 22.01
N LYS A 89 -0.29 -14.63 22.44
CA LYS A 89 0.06 -14.82 23.85
C LYS A 89 -0.32 -13.56 24.61
N VAL A 90 -0.80 -13.73 25.83
CA VAL A 90 -0.89 -12.64 26.82
C VAL A 90 0.54 -12.15 27.05
N GLU A 91 1.02 -11.28 26.17
CA GLU A 91 2.28 -10.58 26.37
C GLU A 91 2.03 -9.61 27.51
N GLU A 92 2.91 -9.65 28.51
CA GLU A 92 2.97 -8.63 29.53
C GLU A 92 3.01 -7.27 28.84
N LYS A 93 1.96 -6.48 29.08
CA LYS A 93 1.75 -5.17 28.48
C LYS A 93 3.04 -4.37 28.56
N PRO A 94 3.53 -3.77 27.46
CA PRO A 94 4.60 -2.78 27.57
C PRO A 94 4.10 -1.68 28.50
N THR A 95 4.79 -1.54 29.62
CA THR A 95 4.55 -0.49 30.61
C THR A 95 4.77 0.86 29.94
N LYS A 96 3.66 1.55 29.60
CA LYS A 96 3.63 2.92 29.05
C LYS A 96 4.63 3.17 27.90
N ASN A 97 4.45 2.51 26.75
CA ASN A 97 4.94 3.12 25.50
C ASN A 97 3.94 4.21 25.10
N GLN A 98 4.36 5.48 25.16
CA GLN A 98 3.50 6.63 24.89
C GLN A 98 3.10 6.78 23.41
N ASP A 99 3.69 5.98 22.49
CA ASP A 99 3.53 6.16 21.04
C ASP A 99 2.96 4.92 20.30
N TYR A 100 2.45 3.91 21.01
CA TYR A 100 1.87 2.72 20.36
C TYR A 100 0.45 2.97 19.84
N TRP A 101 0.18 2.53 18.61
CA TRP A 101 -1.13 2.66 17.96
C TRP A 101 -1.48 1.40 17.16
N ASP A 102 -2.78 1.14 16.98
CA ASP A 102 -3.30 0.14 16.05
C ASP A 102 -4.75 0.50 15.64
N TYR A 103 -5.52 -0.49 15.18
CA TYR A 103 -6.94 -0.34 14.80
C TYR A 103 -7.92 -1.00 15.81
N SER A 104 -7.44 -1.35 17.00
CA SER A 104 -8.23 -2.03 18.04
C SER A 104 -9.12 -1.07 18.83
N LEU A 105 -9.96 -1.62 19.70
CA LEU A 105 -10.72 -0.82 20.66
C LEU A 105 -9.86 -0.11 21.71
N SER A 106 -8.62 -0.57 21.93
CA SER A 106 -7.74 0.00 22.97
C SER A 106 -6.83 1.11 22.44
N TYR A 107 -6.36 0.97 21.19
CA TYR A 107 -5.38 1.88 20.57
C TYR A 107 -5.78 2.35 19.16
N GLY A 108 -7.07 2.24 18.84
CA GLY A 108 -7.67 2.60 17.55
C GLY A 108 -7.73 4.10 17.24
N PRO A 109 -8.20 4.48 16.04
CA PRO A 109 -8.32 5.88 15.59
C PRO A 109 -8.98 6.84 16.59
N HIS A 110 -10.00 6.36 17.31
CA HIS A 110 -10.70 7.13 18.34
C HIS A 110 -9.82 7.54 19.55
N MET A 111 -8.65 6.90 19.71
CA MET A 111 -7.66 7.20 20.75
C MET A 111 -6.44 7.96 20.22
N TRP A 112 -6.20 7.98 18.91
CA TRP A 112 -4.96 8.52 18.33
C TRP A 112 -4.74 9.99 18.68
N GLY A 113 -5.79 10.82 18.75
CA GLY A 113 -5.65 12.22 19.19
C GLY A 113 -5.18 12.39 20.65
N ARG A 114 -5.25 11.34 21.48
CA ARG A 114 -4.67 11.34 22.84
C ARG A 114 -3.24 10.81 22.85
N ILE A 115 -2.94 9.85 21.98
CA ILE A 115 -1.61 9.22 21.84
C ILE A 115 -0.64 10.17 21.13
N PHE A 116 -1.14 10.90 20.13
CA PHE A 116 -0.41 11.84 19.31
C PHE A 116 -1.07 13.24 19.41
N PRO A 117 -0.76 14.03 20.46
CA PRO A 117 -1.37 15.35 20.63
C PRO A 117 -1.16 16.29 19.45
N GLN A 118 -0.09 16.10 18.66
CA GLN A 118 0.20 16.89 17.47
C GLN A 118 -0.84 16.75 16.35
N ILE A 119 -1.58 15.63 16.28
CA ILE A 119 -2.68 15.46 15.31
C ILE A 119 -4.04 15.85 15.90
N GLN A 120 -4.10 16.07 17.22
CA GLN A 120 -5.34 16.44 17.90
C GLN A 120 -5.86 17.77 17.35
N CYS A 121 -7.10 17.78 16.87
CA CYS A 121 -7.78 18.96 16.34
C CYS A 121 -7.08 19.62 15.12
N LYS A 122 -6.23 18.91 14.38
CA LYS A 122 -5.76 19.42 13.08
C LYS A 122 -6.93 19.52 12.11
N LYS A 123 -7.01 20.66 11.40
CA LYS A 123 -8.11 21.00 10.48
C LYS A 123 -8.09 20.19 9.18
N PHE A 124 -6.92 19.75 8.76
CA PHE A 124 -6.69 19.05 7.48
C PHE A 124 -6.29 17.61 7.78
N GLN A 125 -7.28 16.75 7.99
CA GLN A 125 -7.09 15.31 8.20
C GLN A 125 -7.84 14.55 7.12
N SER A 126 -7.21 13.49 6.65
CA SER A 126 -7.79 12.48 5.77
C SER A 126 -8.05 11.19 6.57
N PRO A 127 -8.92 10.28 6.09
CA PRO A 127 -9.75 10.37 4.88
C PRO A 127 -10.93 11.35 5.03
N ILE A 128 -11.58 11.66 3.91
CA ILE A 128 -12.83 12.45 3.88
C ILE A 128 -13.97 11.73 3.15
N ARG A 129 -15.19 12.25 3.33
CA ARG A 129 -16.30 11.95 2.43
C ARG A 129 -16.27 12.94 1.27
N ILE A 130 -16.34 12.43 0.06
CA ILE A 130 -16.40 13.19 -1.18
C ILE A 130 -17.84 13.14 -1.66
N TYR A 131 -18.49 14.30 -1.70
CA TYR A 131 -19.79 14.48 -2.33
C TYR A 131 -19.55 15.09 -3.70
N THR A 132 -19.77 14.30 -4.76
CA THR A 132 -19.44 14.71 -6.13
C THR A 132 -20.20 15.97 -6.56
N GLU A 133 -21.41 16.17 -6.03
CA GLU A 133 -22.22 17.38 -6.22
C GLU A 133 -21.61 18.66 -5.60
N GLN A 134 -20.67 18.52 -4.66
CA GLN A 134 -19.97 19.63 -4.00
C GLN A 134 -18.56 19.84 -4.57
N CYS A 135 -18.12 18.99 -5.50
CA CYS A 135 -16.82 19.13 -6.15
C CYS A 135 -16.88 20.25 -7.19
N GLU A 136 -15.88 21.13 -7.15
CA GLU A 136 -15.70 22.17 -8.16
C GLU A 136 -14.84 21.61 -9.30
N TYR A 137 -15.32 21.76 -10.54
CA TYR A 137 -14.54 21.43 -11.72
C TYR A 137 -13.46 22.48 -11.92
N GLU A 138 -12.20 22.07 -11.93
CA GLU A 138 -11.04 22.93 -12.21
C GLU A 138 -10.52 22.69 -13.63
N PRO A 139 -10.78 23.59 -14.59
CA PRO A 139 -10.37 23.42 -15.99
C PRO A 139 -8.84 23.38 -16.19
N GLU A 140 -8.06 23.98 -15.30
CA GLU A 140 -6.60 23.99 -15.43
C GLU A 140 -5.98 22.62 -15.15
N LEU A 141 -6.60 21.79 -14.30
CA LEU A 141 -6.16 20.42 -14.05
C LEU A 141 -6.33 19.52 -15.28
N PHE A 142 -7.33 19.81 -16.12
CA PHE A 142 -7.50 19.08 -17.38
C PHE A 142 -6.39 19.40 -18.39
N GLN A 143 -5.81 20.60 -18.32
CA GLN A 143 -4.74 21.04 -19.23
C GLN A 143 -3.37 20.52 -18.80
N HIS A 144 -3.22 20.13 -17.53
CA HIS A 144 -2.00 19.60 -16.94
C HIS A 144 -2.27 18.19 -16.42
N PRO A 145 -2.39 17.16 -17.28
CA PRO A 145 -2.60 15.81 -16.80
C PRO A 145 -1.41 15.33 -15.96
N PHE A 146 -1.65 14.39 -15.05
CA PHE A 146 -0.56 13.69 -14.38
C PHE A 146 0.26 12.91 -15.42
N ILE A 147 1.59 13.05 -15.32
CA ILE A 147 2.56 12.31 -16.12
C ILE A 147 3.31 11.40 -15.17
N PHE A 148 3.21 10.11 -15.41
CA PHE A 148 3.87 9.07 -14.64
C PHE A 148 5.06 8.55 -15.45
N ASP A 149 6.27 8.90 -15.03
CA ASP A 149 7.51 8.33 -15.55
C ASP A 149 7.93 7.21 -14.60
N VAL A 150 7.54 5.98 -14.93
CA VAL A 150 7.66 4.82 -14.03
C VAL A 150 8.74 3.88 -14.55
N ASP A 151 9.77 3.66 -13.75
CA ASP A 151 10.69 2.55 -13.94
C ASP A 151 9.98 1.23 -13.63
N GLU A 152 9.98 0.31 -14.58
CA GLU A 152 9.44 -1.06 -14.45
C GLU A 152 10.15 -1.88 -13.35
N ASN A 153 11.30 -1.41 -12.89
CA ASN A 153 12.05 -2.00 -11.78
C ASN A 153 11.96 -1.18 -10.49
N CYS A 154 10.93 -0.35 -10.34
CA CYS A 154 10.82 0.56 -9.20
C CYS A 154 10.48 -0.11 -7.87
N CYS A 155 10.03 -1.37 -7.85
CA CYS A 155 9.72 -2.07 -6.59
C CYS A 155 10.99 -2.67 -5.93
N GLN A 156 11.15 -2.46 -4.62
CA GLN A 156 12.32 -2.91 -3.86
C GLN A 156 12.01 -3.98 -2.81
N THR A 157 11.11 -3.69 -1.88
CA THR A 157 10.76 -4.61 -0.77
C THR A 157 9.25 -4.76 -0.70
N LEU A 158 8.80 -5.93 -0.23
CA LEU A 158 7.39 -6.21 0.06
C LEU A 158 7.34 -6.71 1.50
N GLU A 159 6.71 -5.94 2.36
CA GLU A 159 6.77 -6.15 3.80
C GLU A 159 5.36 -6.20 4.38
N ASN A 160 5.16 -7.07 5.37
CA ASN A 160 3.98 -7.02 6.22
C ASN A 160 4.32 -6.15 7.43
N THR A 161 3.75 -4.95 7.52
CA THR A 161 4.06 -3.99 8.59
C THR A 161 3.28 -4.27 9.88
N GLY A 162 2.39 -5.26 9.88
CA GLY A 162 1.41 -5.51 10.94
C GLY A 162 0.19 -4.59 10.88
N HIS A 163 0.22 -3.55 10.05
CA HIS A 163 -0.88 -2.61 9.81
C HIS A 163 -1.41 -2.66 8.37
N SER A 164 -0.54 -3.02 7.42
CA SER A 164 -0.84 -3.23 6.01
C SER A 164 0.24 -4.15 5.41
N PHE A 165 0.13 -4.49 4.12
CA PHE A 165 1.33 -4.73 3.33
C PHE A 165 1.92 -3.39 2.87
N GLN A 166 3.21 -3.32 2.64
CA GLN A 166 3.86 -2.17 2.04
C GLN A 166 4.85 -2.64 0.99
N VAL A 167 4.79 -2.04 -0.19
CA VAL A 167 5.84 -2.17 -1.20
C VAL A 167 6.64 -0.88 -1.23
N THR A 168 7.94 -0.97 -0.94
CA THR A 168 8.83 0.20 -0.96
C THR A 168 9.45 0.36 -2.33
N GLY A 169 9.55 1.60 -2.80
CA GLY A 169 10.17 1.97 -4.06
C GLY A 169 11.70 2.03 -3.99
N LYS A 170 12.34 1.80 -5.14
CA LYS A 170 13.74 2.11 -5.46
C LYS A 170 13.81 2.78 -6.82
N GLY A 171 14.95 3.40 -7.10
CA GLY A 171 15.21 3.91 -8.45
C GLY A 171 14.39 5.14 -8.79
N TYR A 172 14.24 5.40 -10.09
CA TYR A 172 13.71 6.64 -10.62
C TYR A 172 12.28 6.41 -11.14
N SER A 173 11.29 6.63 -10.29
CA SER A 173 9.89 6.71 -10.72
C SER A 173 9.28 8.00 -10.21
N HIS A 174 8.90 8.89 -11.12
CA HIS A 174 8.47 10.25 -10.81
C HIS A 174 7.11 10.58 -11.42
N ILE A 175 6.43 11.49 -10.73
CA ILE A 175 5.13 12.01 -11.10
C ILE A 175 5.25 13.52 -11.19
N THR A 176 4.76 14.07 -12.31
CA THR A 176 4.65 15.50 -12.56
C THR A 176 3.27 15.84 -13.09
N GLY A 177 2.92 17.12 -13.17
CA GLY A 177 1.61 17.57 -13.67
C GLY A 177 0.50 17.46 -12.63
N GLY A 178 -0.75 17.52 -13.07
CA GLY A 178 -1.90 17.66 -12.18
C GLY A 178 -1.90 19.01 -11.45
N PRO A 179 -2.29 19.06 -10.16
CA PRO A 179 -2.31 20.28 -9.37
C PRO A 179 -0.91 20.73 -8.91
N VAL A 180 0.15 19.99 -9.23
CA VAL A 180 1.50 20.24 -8.73
C VAL A 180 2.47 20.65 -9.84
N ILE A 181 3.31 21.64 -9.53
CA ILE A 181 4.39 22.12 -10.41
C ILE A 181 5.68 21.33 -10.18
N ASP A 182 5.85 20.78 -8.98
CA ASP A 182 7.06 20.08 -8.56
C ASP A 182 7.05 18.62 -9.02
N GLU A 183 8.25 18.03 -9.03
CA GLU A 183 8.45 16.60 -9.26
C GLU A 183 8.34 15.81 -7.93
N TYR A 184 7.55 14.72 -7.99
CA TYR A 184 7.34 13.81 -6.87
C TYR A 184 7.86 12.42 -7.22
N GLN A 185 8.64 11.82 -6.32
CA GLN A 185 9.17 10.47 -6.52
C GLN A 185 8.33 9.44 -5.76
N PHE A 186 8.09 8.30 -6.40
CA PHE A 186 7.50 7.12 -5.76
C PHE A 186 8.30 6.71 -4.53
N LEU A 187 7.60 6.57 -3.39
CA LEU A 187 8.19 6.17 -2.12
C LEU A 187 7.78 4.75 -1.75
N GLN A 188 6.47 4.51 -1.71
CA GLN A 188 5.88 3.22 -1.36
C GLN A 188 4.42 3.18 -1.80
N PHE A 189 3.84 1.98 -1.91
CA PHE A 189 2.39 1.83 -1.86
C PHE A 189 1.97 0.81 -0.80
N HIS A 190 0.76 0.99 -0.30
CA HIS A 190 0.10 0.12 0.68
C HIS A 190 -1.41 0.16 0.44
N MET A 191 -2.18 -0.65 1.17
CA MET A 191 -3.61 -0.74 0.95
C MET A 191 -4.36 -0.79 2.28
N HIS A 192 -5.57 -0.25 2.28
CA HIS A 192 -6.54 -0.37 3.35
C HIS A 192 -7.66 -1.29 2.89
N TRP A 193 -8.05 -2.23 3.74
CA TRP A 193 -9.14 -3.17 3.46
C TRP A 193 -9.81 -3.65 4.75
N ARG A 194 -10.98 -4.28 4.60
CA ARG A 194 -11.70 -4.95 5.70
C ARG A 194 -12.20 -6.31 5.26
N THR A 195 -12.84 -6.99 6.21
CA THR A 195 -13.34 -8.36 6.09
C THR A 195 -14.60 -8.47 5.23
N ASN A 196 -15.33 -7.37 5.09
CA ASN A 196 -16.53 -7.25 4.27
C ASN A 196 -16.30 -6.27 3.11
N ASP A 197 -17.03 -6.49 2.02
CA ASP A 197 -16.90 -5.71 0.78
C ASP A 197 -17.53 -4.30 0.88
N LEU A 198 -18.05 -3.94 2.05
CA LEU A 198 -18.76 -2.68 2.29
C LEU A 198 -17.94 -1.67 3.09
N GLU A 199 -16.80 -2.07 3.67
CA GLU A 199 -16.12 -1.26 4.69
C GLU A 199 -14.59 -1.16 4.57
N GLY A 200 -13.98 -1.42 3.40
CA GLY A 200 -12.52 -1.49 3.30
C GLY A 200 -11.80 -0.20 2.99
N ALA A 201 -12.30 0.59 2.03
CA ALA A 201 -11.72 1.88 1.65
C ALA A 201 -11.79 2.87 2.80
N GLU A 202 -10.87 3.82 2.86
CA GLU A 202 -10.83 4.89 3.87
C GLU A 202 -11.75 6.06 3.47
N HIS A 203 -11.62 6.54 2.23
CA HIS A 203 -12.50 7.52 1.61
C HIS A 203 -13.88 6.94 1.27
N VAL A 204 -14.87 7.82 1.16
CA VAL A 204 -16.26 7.48 0.81
C VAL A 204 -16.72 8.43 -0.27
N ILE A 205 -17.27 7.91 -1.36
CA ILE A 205 -17.74 8.70 -2.51
C ILE A 205 -19.26 8.57 -2.55
N ASP A 206 -19.98 9.69 -2.44
CA ASP A 206 -21.45 9.75 -2.49
C ASP A 206 -22.15 8.75 -1.55
N GLY A 207 -21.56 8.58 -0.35
CA GLY A 207 -22.05 7.64 0.66
C GLY A 207 -21.66 6.18 0.43
N VAL A 208 -21.01 5.85 -0.69
CA VAL A 208 -20.52 4.51 -1.02
C VAL A 208 -19.06 4.35 -0.58
N ARG A 209 -18.81 3.30 0.20
CA ARG A 209 -17.45 2.89 0.61
C ARG A 209 -17.09 1.61 -0.14
N LEU A 210 -15.89 1.58 -0.73
CA LEU A 210 -15.42 0.46 -1.53
C LEU A 210 -14.80 -0.66 -0.66
N PRO A 211 -14.61 -1.88 -1.20
CA PRO A 211 -14.01 -3.01 -0.48
C PRO A 211 -12.54 -2.81 -0.05
N GLY A 212 -11.86 -1.81 -0.58
CA GLY A 212 -10.48 -1.48 -0.25
C GLY A 212 -10.00 -0.23 -1.00
N GLU A 213 -8.87 0.30 -0.57
CA GLU A 213 -8.24 1.52 -1.10
C GLU A 213 -6.73 1.35 -1.15
N LEU A 214 -6.14 1.52 -2.32
CA LEU A 214 -4.69 1.52 -2.52
C LEU A 214 -4.19 2.95 -2.34
N HIS A 215 -3.12 3.13 -1.58
CA HIS A 215 -2.41 4.40 -1.46
C HIS A 215 -1.05 4.28 -2.15
N ILE A 216 -0.79 5.12 -3.14
CA ILE A 216 0.52 5.29 -3.75
C ILE A 216 1.14 6.57 -3.19
N VAL A 217 2.12 6.41 -2.31
CA VAL A 217 2.77 7.52 -1.62
C VAL A 217 3.99 7.98 -2.39
N THR A 218 4.05 9.29 -2.64
CA THR A 218 5.17 9.96 -3.28
C THR A 218 5.65 11.14 -2.43
N TRP A 219 6.89 11.59 -2.65
CA TRP A 219 7.49 12.70 -1.91
C TRP A 219 8.13 13.71 -2.86
N ASN A 220 8.08 14.99 -2.48
CA ASN A 220 8.55 16.10 -3.32
C ASN A 220 10.08 16.19 -3.33
N THR A 221 10.69 15.73 -4.43
CA THR A 221 12.16 15.74 -4.61
C THR A 221 12.69 17.10 -5.04
N SER A 222 11.82 17.96 -5.56
CA SER A 222 12.18 19.32 -5.97
C SER A 222 12.50 20.22 -4.77
N ARG A 223 11.83 19.98 -3.63
CA ARG A 223 11.94 20.85 -2.44
C ARG A 223 12.68 20.23 -1.27
N TYR A 224 12.68 18.90 -1.16
CA TYR A 224 13.22 18.20 0.00
C TYR A 224 14.36 17.27 -0.41
N LYS A 225 15.32 17.07 0.49
CA LYS A 225 16.45 16.16 0.26
C LYS A 225 16.17 14.71 0.64
N THR A 226 15.18 14.48 1.48
CA THR A 226 14.80 13.14 1.96
C THR A 226 13.29 13.03 2.15
N PRO A 227 12.72 11.81 2.01
CA PRO A 227 11.30 11.58 2.31
C PRO A 227 10.91 11.98 3.74
N GLN A 228 11.81 11.75 4.72
CA GLN A 228 11.56 12.10 6.12
C GLN A 228 11.46 13.61 6.33
N ALA A 229 12.29 14.39 5.64
CA ALA A 229 12.21 15.85 5.68
C ALA A 229 10.91 16.35 5.04
N ALA A 230 10.50 15.74 3.92
CA ALA A 230 9.23 16.05 3.27
C ALA A 230 8.02 15.72 4.15
N ALA A 231 8.00 14.53 4.77
CA ALA A 231 6.92 14.08 5.64
C ALA A 231 6.82 14.87 6.97
N SER A 232 7.94 15.41 7.45
CA SER A 232 7.99 16.21 8.69
C SER A 232 7.79 17.71 8.43
N SER A 233 7.61 18.11 7.17
CA SER A 233 7.44 19.51 6.80
C SER A 233 6.11 20.05 7.34
N GLU A 234 6.12 21.31 7.76
CA GLU A 234 4.89 22.05 8.07
C GLU A 234 4.20 22.58 6.80
N GLN A 235 4.87 22.50 5.65
CA GLN A 235 4.28 22.81 4.35
C GLN A 235 3.45 21.61 3.86
N PHE A 236 2.27 21.89 3.31
CA PHE A 236 1.35 20.88 2.80
C PHE A 236 1.72 20.35 1.40
N ASP A 237 2.99 20.45 1.01
CA ASP A 237 3.52 20.09 -0.31
C ASP A 237 4.56 18.95 -0.26
N GLY A 238 4.88 18.43 0.93
CA GLY A 238 5.93 17.42 1.09
C GLY A 238 5.59 16.07 0.47
N LEU A 239 4.33 15.65 0.57
CA LEU A 239 3.86 14.34 0.11
C LEU A 239 2.66 14.52 -0.83
N MET A 240 2.54 13.60 -1.79
CA MET A 240 1.36 13.44 -2.63
C MET A 240 0.97 11.96 -2.62
N VAL A 241 -0.31 11.69 -2.35
CA VAL A 241 -0.86 10.33 -2.24
C VAL A 241 -1.99 10.19 -3.25
N PHE A 242 -1.91 9.14 -4.06
CA PHE A 242 -2.97 8.72 -4.99
C PHE A 242 -3.74 7.54 -4.40
#